data_AF-A0A832Q7A5-F1
#
_entry.id   AF-A0A832Q7A5-F1
#
_cell.length_a   1.000
_cell.length_b   1.000
_cell.length_c   1.000
_cell.angle_alpha   90.00
_cell.angle_beta   90.00
_cell.angle_gamma   90.00
#
_symmetry.space_group_name_H-M   'P 1'
#
loop_
_entity.id
_entity.type
_entity.pdbx_description
1 polymer ?
#
loop_
_entity_poly.entity_id
_entity_poly.type
_entity_poly.pdbx_seq_one_letter_code
_entity_poly.pdbx_strand_id
1 'polypeptide(L)'
;MAALPDNLLAQEHFAGGVVAFQHVRQAVDHDSEIQVVHYHPDENCLPVVVDNYEFNGGLPKLEASFVYSIQGEPNLFAIVSWPLLHAGLGMNGRYYGVHAYQPSGAALVLNTFVAHNAAVSSGIVGTYEGEESTFEGTTEDGLISLMTSQGKWSWQAVCNPSGKQLELNACAYVAQIEAFEEIQAARQGLIELYADDPDIMTDKLDRFDNAQQVWQVQLQHDLDSLFPLLPGENPSFVYGSSYSMQYAYTQAFLIRQRAEFLRTHWLNAQ
;
A
#
# COMPACT_ATOMS: atom_id res chain seq x y z
N MET A 1 28.74 -5.37 17.98
CA MET A 1 28.21 -6.31 16.97
C MET A 1 27.30 -5.49 16.09
N ALA A 2 27.66 -5.30 14.82
CA ALA A 2 26.81 -4.61 13.86
C ALA A 2 25.55 -5.47 13.66
N ALA A 3 24.38 -4.85 13.71
CA ALA A 3 23.17 -5.50 13.26
C ALA A 3 23.34 -5.75 11.77
N LEU A 4 23.52 -7.02 11.40
CA LEU A 4 23.40 -7.44 10.01
C LEU A 4 21.95 -7.16 9.58
N PRO A 5 21.71 -6.67 8.36
CA PRO A 5 20.35 -6.52 7.88
C PRO A 5 19.65 -7.88 7.93
N ASP A 6 18.49 -7.96 8.59
CA ASP A 6 17.68 -9.18 8.69
C ASP A 6 17.11 -9.65 7.33
N ASN A 7 17.40 -8.93 6.24
CA ASN A 7 16.89 -9.23 4.92
C ASN A 7 17.99 -9.20 3.84
N LEU A 8 18.31 -10.38 3.29
CA LEU A 8 19.24 -10.55 2.15
C LEU A 8 18.78 -9.78 0.89
N LEU A 9 17.49 -9.51 0.72
CA LEU A 9 16.95 -8.76 -0.42
C LEU A 9 17.33 -7.27 -0.40
N ALA A 10 17.58 -6.70 0.79
CA ALA A 10 18.08 -5.33 0.90
C ALA A 10 19.52 -5.19 0.37
N GLN A 11 20.27 -6.30 0.28
CA GLN A 11 21.64 -6.33 -0.25
C GLN A 11 21.69 -6.35 -1.79
N GLU A 12 20.64 -6.82 -2.47
CA GLU A 12 20.67 -7.00 -3.93
C GLU A 12 20.05 -5.83 -4.72
N HIS A 13 19.14 -5.04 -4.13
CA HIS A 13 18.26 -4.16 -4.91
C HIS A 13 18.36 -2.65 -4.64
N PHE A 14 19.09 -2.19 -3.61
CA PHE A 14 19.14 -0.76 -3.27
C PHE A 14 20.47 -0.11 -3.62
N ALA A 15 20.45 0.73 -4.67
CA ALA A 15 21.51 1.69 -5.04
C ALA A 15 22.94 1.14 -5.20
N GLY A 16 23.08 -0.17 -5.45
CA GLY A 16 24.37 -0.83 -5.66
C GLY A 16 25.18 -1.08 -4.38
N GLY A 17 24.57 -0.98 -3.20
CA GLY A 17 25.24 -1.08 -1.90
C GLY A 17 24.43 -1.86 -0.85
N VAL A 18 24.83 -1.77 0.42
CA VAL A 18 24.16 -2.43 1.56
C VAL A 18 23.56 -1.40 2.49
N VAL A 19 22.27 -1.55 2.83
CA VAL A 19 21.62 -0.72 3.86
C VAL A 19 21.62 -1.44 5.20
N ALA A 20 21.91 -0.72 6.28
CA ALA A 20 21.88 -1.25 7.64
C ALA A 20 21.22 -0.26 8.62
N PHE A 21 20.67 -0.78 9.71
CA PHE A 21 20.16 0.01 10.82
C PHE A 21 21.13 -0.09 11.99
N GLN A 22 21.66 1.05 12.44
CA GLN A 22 22.74 1.08 13.43
C GLN A 22 22.36 1.90 14.65
N HIS A 23 22.61 1.32 15.81
CA HIS A 23 22.54 2.05 17.06
C HIS A 23 23.76 2.95 17.20
N VAL A 24 23.55 4.26 17.31
CA VAL A 24 24.64 5.20 17.58
C VAL A 24 24.84 5.27 19.09
N ARG A 25 26.03 4.87 19.56
CA ARG A 25 26.44 5.13 20.94
C ARG A 25 27.01 6.54 21.01
N GLN A 26 26.28 7.45 21.65
CA GLN A 26 26.83 8.77 21.98
C GLN A 26 27.84 8.65 23.14
N ALA A 27 28.87 9.50 23.13
CA ALA A 27 30.03 9.43 24.02
C ALA A 27 29.74 9.78 25.49
N VAL A 28 28.51 10.19 25.81
CA VAL A 28 28.07 10.56 27.16
C VAL A 28 26.68 9.96 27.36
N ASP A 29 26.61 9.01 28.29
CA ASP A 29 25.48 8.26 28.89
C ASP A 29 24.01 8.71 28.63
N HIS A 30 23.63 8.90 27.37
CA HIS A 30 22.24 9.11 26.96
C HIS A 30 21.96 8.36 25.65
N ASP A 31 20.92 7.51 25.76
CA ASP A 31 20.00 6.95 24.78
C ASP A 31 20.46 6.80 23.31
N SER A 32 20.48 5.54 22.85
CA SER A 32 20.87 5.17 21.48
C SER A 32 19.77 5.46 20.46
N GLU A 33 20.03 6.39 19.56
CA GLU A 33 19.28 6.60 18.31
C GLU A 33 19.49 5.41 17.36
N ILE A 34 18.58 5.22 16.40
CA ILE A 34 18.74 4.26 15.30
C ILE A 34 18.95 5.06 14.01
N GLN A 35 20.11 4.88 13.38
CA GLN A 35 20.39 5.45 12.07
C GLN A 35 20.15 4.43 10.96
N VAL A 36 19.58 4.90 9.86
CA VAL A 36 19.59 4.18 8.58
C VAL A 36 20.86 4.59 7.85
N VAL A 37 21.73 3.63 7.53
CA VAL A 37 22.99 3.90 6.83
C VAL A 37 23.11 3.09 5.55
N HIS A 38 23.64 3.70 4.50
CA HIS A 38 23.92 3.07 3.22
C HIS A 38 25.42 2.95 2.99
N TYR A 39 25.89 1.73 2.71
CA TYR A 39 27.26 1.40 2.36
C TYR A 39 27.39 1.30 0.84
N HIS A 40 28.06 2.26 0.23
CA HIS A 40 28.39 2.19 -1.19
C HIS A 40 29.43 1.09 -1.48
N PRO A 41 29.46 0.53 -2.70
CA PRO A 41 30.41 -0.50 -3.10
C PRO A 41 31.82 0.06 -3.41
N ASP A 42 32.20 1.18 -2.78
CA ASP A 42 33.50 1.80 -2.97
C ASP A 42 34.59 1.14 -2.11
N GLU A 43 35.86 1.42 -2.43
CA GLU A 43 37.00 0.81 -1.72
C GLU A 43 37.11 1.24 -0.25
N ASN A 44 36.37 2.27 0.17
CA ASN A 44 36.49 2.87 1.50
C ASN A 44 35.43 2.37 2.49
N CYS A 45 34.34 1.74 2.02
CA CYS A 45 33.26 1.18 2.84
C CYS A 45 32.70 2.16 3.90
N LEU A 46 32.71 3.47 3.61
CA LEU A 46 32.22 4.48 4.54
C LEU A 46 30.69 4.56 4.47
N PRO A 47 29.98 4.43 5.61
CA PRO A 47 28.53 4.56 5.61
C PRO A 47 28.10 6.00 5.39
N VAL A 48 27.08 6.19 4.56
CA VAL A 48 26.34 7.45 4.43
C VAL A 48 25.05 7.33 5.24
N VAL A 49 24.83 8.25 6.19
CA VAL A 49 23.59 8.31 6.96
C VAL A 49 22.46 8.78 6.03
N VAL A 50 21.41 7.97 5.94
CA VAL A 50 20.21 8.21 5.15
C VAL A 50 19.13 8.89 5.99
N ASP A 51 18.94 8.42 7.22
CA ASP A 51 17.93 8.96 8.14
C ASP A 51 18.30 8.63 9.60
N ASN A 52 17.66 9.34 10.54
CA ASN A 52 17.86 9.16 11.97
C ASN A 52 16.52 9.08 12.73
N TYR A 53 16.34 7.99 13.48
CA TYR A 53 15.23 7.82 14.39
C TYR A 53 15.68 8.25 15.77
N GLU A 54 15.28 9.47 16.14
CA GLU A 54 15.61 10.08 17.41
C GLU A 54 14.69 9.60 18.54
N PHE A 55 15.02 10.03 19.76
CA PHE A 55 14.18 9.82 20.94
C PHE A 55 12.82 10.54 20.76
N ASN A 56 11.73 9.80 21.00
CA ASN A 56 10.38 10.36 20.99
C ASN A 56 9.57 9.75 22.14
N GLY A 57 9.60 10.38 23.31
CA GLY A 57 9.02 9.86 24.55
C GLY A 57 9.78 8.66 25.16
N GLY A 58 10.52 7.90 24.35
CA GLY A 58 11.46 6.88 24.77
C GLY A 58 12.43 6.48 23.66
N LEU A 59 13.19 5.42 23.90
CA LEU A 59 14.11 4.87 22.91
C LEU A 59 13.36 4.27 21.70
N PRO A 60 13.80 4.57 20.46
CA PRO A 60 13.27 3.93 19.27
C PRO A 60 13.62 2.44 19.25
N LYS A 61 12.71 1.64 18.71
CA LYS A 61 12.95 0.24 18.37
C LYS A 61 12.55 -0.02 16.93
N LEU A 62 13.47 -0.55 16.14
CA LEU A 62 13.16 -1.11 14.82
C LEU A 62 12.37 -2.40 15.02
N GLU A 63 11.12 -2.40 14.57
CA GLU A 63 10.21 -3.55 14.67
C GLU A 63 10.33 -4.46 13.45
N ALA A 64 10.45 -3.87 12.27
CA ALA A 64 10.65 -4.60 11.02
C ALA A 64 11.37 -3.73 9.99
N SER A 65 12.11 -4.37 9.10
CA SER A 65 12.62 -3.74 7.88
C SER A 65 12.52 -4.72 6.72
N PHE A 66 11.93 -4.29 5.61
CA PHE A 66 11.66 -5.16 4.46
C PHE A 66 11.62 -4.36 3.17
N VAL A 67 11.70 -5.07 2.04
CA VAL A 67 11.62 -4.48 0.71
C VAL A 67 10.24 -4.75 0.15
N TYR A 68 9.54 -3.69 -0.25
CA TYR A 68 8.26 -3.80 -0.93
C TYR A 68 8.17 -2.77 -2.05
N SER A 69 7.51 -3.12 -3.15
CA SER A 69 7.44 -2.23 -4.31
C SER A 69 6.25 -1.29 -4.22
N ILE A 70 6.49 0.02 -4.35
CA ILE A 70 5.44 1.03 -4.54
C ILE A 70 5.50 1.47 -5.99
N GLN A 71 4.38 1.35 -6.72
CA GLN A 71 4.31 1.71 -8.15
C GLN A 71 5.35 0.97 -9.02
N GLY A 72 5.75 -0.24 -8.62
CA GLY A 72 6.76 -1.04 -9.31
C GLY A 72 8.21 -0.70 -8.97
N GLU A 73 8.43 0.35 -8.17
CA GLU A 73 9.77 0.74 -7.72
C GLU A 73 10.06 0.16 -6.33
N PRO A 74 11.24 -0.45 -6.11
CA PRO A 74 11.59 -1.04 -4.83
C PRO A 74 11.71 0.07 -3.77
N ASN A 75 11.04 -0.12 -2.64
CA ASN A 75 11.15 0.74 -1.46
C ASN A 75 11.62 -0.07 -0.25
N LEU A 76 12.60 0.46 0.48
CA LEU A 76 13.03 -0.09 1.75
C LEU A 76 12.14 0.49 2.84
N PHE A 77 11.36 -0.37 3.48
CA PHE A 77 10.51 0.01 4.59
C PHE A 77 11.23 -0.21 5.92
N ALA A 78 10.95 0.69 6.86
CA ALA A 78 11.32 0.58 8.26
C ALA A 78 10.09 0.90 9.12
N ILE A 79 9.71 -0.05 9.96
CA ILE A 79 8.70 0.15 11.00
C ILE A 79 9.46 0.39 12.30
N VAL A 80 9.31 1.59 12.85
CA VAL A 80 9.97 2.04 14.06
C VAL A 80 8.90 2.32 15.10
N SER A 81 9.23 2.10 16.36
CA SER A 81 8.29 2.32 17.44
C SER A 81 8.94 2.94 18.66
N TRP A 82 8.14 3.67 19.43
CA TRP A 82 8.52 4.33 20.66
C TRP A 82 7.52 4.01 21.77
N PRO A 83 7.96 3.85 23.02
CA PRO A 83 7.04 3.71 24.13
C PRO A 83 6.27 5.02 24.32
N LEU A 84 4.96 4.91 24.56
CA LEU A 84 4.07 6.04 24.79
C LEU A 84 3.52 5.93 26.20
N LEU A 85 3.92 6.85 27.09
CA LEU A 85 3.42 6.87 28.47
C LEU A 85 3.16 8.31 28.93
N HIS A 86 1.88 8.70 28.92
CA HIS A 86 1.41 9.96 29.49
C HIS A 86 0.15 9.73 30.32
N ALA A 87 0.35 9.40 31.59
CA ALA A 87 -0.74 9.12 32.54
C ALA A 87 -1.76 10.26 32.66
N GLY A 88 -1.34 11.52 32.51
CA GLY A 88 -2.23 12.69 32.58
C GLY A 88 -3.15 12.88 31.37
N LEU A 89 -2.85 12.23 30.24
CA LEU A 89 -3.64 12.28 29.00
C LEU A 89 -4.32 10.93 28.69
N GLY A 90 -4.24 9.96 29.62
CA GLY A 90 -4.76 8.61 29.39
C GLY A 90 -4.05 7.88 28.24
N MET A 91 -2.81 8.26 27.91
CA MET A 91 -2.05 7.63 26.83
C MET A 91 -1.08 6.59 27.39
N ASN A 92 -1.22 5.35 26.94
CA ASN A 92 -0.35 4.25 27.35
C ASN A 92 -0.25 3.23 26.23
N GLY A 93 0.95 2.94 25.74
CA GLY A 93 1.13 1.98 24.66
C GLY A 93 2.40 2.24 23.88
N ARG A 94 2.31 2.15 22.55
CA ARG A 94 3.43 2.39 21.65
C ARG A 94 2.97 3.21 20.46
N TYR A 95 3.76 4.22 20.12
CA TYR A 95 3.64 4.95 18.87
C TYR A 95 4.49 4.24 17.81
N TYR A 96 3.92 4.03 16.64
CA TYR A 96 4.59 3.46 15.48
C TYR A 96 4.77 4.52 14.40
N GLY A 97 5.94 4.54 13.78
CA GLY A 97 6.26 5.32 12.60
C GLY A 97 6.71 4.39 11.47
N VAL A 98 6.20 4.63 10.28
CA VAL A 98 6.52 3.88 9.07
C VAL A 98 7.26 4.80 8.13
N HIS A 99 8.46 4.38 7.76
CA HIS A 99 9.32 5.09 6.84
C HIS A 99 9.57 4.21 5.63
N ALA A 100 9.52 4.79 4.43
CA ALA A 100 9.89 4.11 3.21
C ALA A 100 10.96 4.92 2.50
N TYR A 101 11.97 4.26 1.94
CA TYR A 101 13.08 4.90 1.23
C TYR A 101 13.13 4.38 -0.20
N GLN A 102 13.22 5.28 -1.16
CA GLN A 102 13.36 4.95 -2.57
C GLN A 102 14.76 5.32 -3.09
N PRO A 103 15.30 4.59 -4.08
CA PRO A 103 16.54 4.98 -4.75
C PRO A 103 16.38 6.32 -5.48
N SER A 104 17.41 7.16 -5.39
CA SER A 104 17.55 8.39 -6.18
C SER A 104 19.00 8.52 -6.63
N GLY A 105 19.30 7.97 -7.81
CA GLY A 105 20.67 7.80 -8.28
C GLY A 105 21.45 6.84 -7.37
N ALA A 106 22.57 7.31 -6.80
CA ALA A 106 23.36 6.54 -5.84
C ALA A 106 22.83 6.64 -4.40
N ALA A 107 21.91 7.56 -4.11
CA ALA A 107 21.43 7.81 -2.75
C ALA A 107 20.08 7.14 -2.48
N LEU A 108 19.72 7.08 -1.20
CA LEU A 108 18.37 6.79 -0.74
C LEU A 108 17.71 8.09 -0.28
N VAL A 109 16.45 8.28 -0.64
CA VAL A 109 15.63 9.41 -0.20
C VAL A 109 14.33 8.91 0.39
N LEU A 110 13.80 9.63 1.39
CA LEU A 110 12.51 9.31 1.98
C LEU A 110 11.41 9.37 0.90
N ASN A 111 10.60 8.32 0.83
CA ASN A 111 9.46 8.26 -0.05
C ASN A 111 8.32 9.11 0.55
N THR A 112 8.10 10.26 -0.09
CA THR A 112 7.06 11.22 0.31
C THR A 112 5.64 10.69 0.18
N PHE A 113 5.41 9.62 -0.58
CA PHE A 113 4.10 8.97 -0.69
C PHE A 113 3.69 8.32 0.62
N VAL A 114 4.62 7.59 1.25
CA VAL A 114 4.40 6.99 2.57
C VAL A 114 4.45 8.07 3.64
N ALA A 115 5.47 8.93 3.62
CA ALA A 115 5.71 9.91 4.69
C ALA A 115 4.58 10.94 4.88
N HIS A 116 3.84 11.27 3.82
CA HIS A 116 2.72 12.23 3.92
C HIS A 116 1.34 11.56 4.08
N ASN A 117 1.26 10.23 4.11
CA ASN A 117 0.01 9.53 4.34
C ASN A 117 -0.11 9.16 5.83
N ALA A 118 -0.77 10.01 6.62
CA ALA A 118 -0.89 9.84 8.07
C ALA A 118 -1.47 8.48 8.51
N ALA A 119 -2.34 7.87 7.69
CA ALA A 119 -2.95 6.57 7.99
C ALA A 119 -1.97 5.41 7.82
N VAL A 120 -0.93 5.58 7.01
CA VAL A 120 0.11 4.57 6.73
C VAL A 120 1.40 4.89 7.48
N SER A 121 1.77 6.17 7.57
CA SER A 121 3.04 6.65 8.10
C SER A 121 3.15 6.51 9.61
N SER A 122 2.03 6.38 10.32
CA SER A 122 2.04 6.36 11.79
C SER A 122 0.75 5.85 12.41
N GLY A 123 0.84 5.36 13.64
CA GLY A 123 -0.33 5.03 14.45
C GLY A 123 0.03 4.68 15.89
N ILE A 124 -0.99 4.51 16.73
CA ILE A 124 -0.83 4.16 18.15
C ILE A 124 -1.43 2.77 18.37
N VAL A 125 -0.74 1.96 19.17
CA VAL A 125 -1.31 0.73 19.74
C VAL A 125 -1.30 0.86 21.26
N GLY A 126 -2.48 0.73 21.86
CA GLY A 126 -2.71 0.88 23.29
C GLY A 126 -3.83 1.89 23.54
N THR A 127 -3.73 2.66 24.62
CA THR A 127 -4.73 3.65 24.97
C THR A 127 -4.32 5.05 24.50
N TYR A 128 -5.25 5.80 23.89
CA TYR A 128 -5.12 7.19 23.50
C TYR A 128 -6.37 7.95 23.96
N GLU A 129 -6.19 9.02 24.75
CA GLU A 129 -7.30 9.78 25.36
C GLU A 129 -8.29 8.91 26.18
N GLY A 130 -7.81 7.78 26.72
CA GLY A 130 -8.64 6.84 27.47
C GLY A 130 -9.40 5.80 26.63
N GLU A 131 -9.27 5.84 25.30
CA GLU A 131 -9.86 4.86 24.38
C GLU A 131 -8.80 3.90 23.81
N GLU A 132 -9.19 2.68 23.49
CA GLU A 132 -8.31 1.73 22.80
C GLU A 132 -8.06 2.18 21.35
N SER A 133 -6.80 2.13 20.94
CA SER A 133 -6.30 2.51 19.63
C SER A 133 -5.50 1.35 19.04
N THR A 134 -5.71 1.10 17.75
CA THR A 134 -5.03 0.06 17.00
C THR A 134 -4.37 0.66 15.76
N PHE A 135 -3.31 0.00 15.31
CA PHE A 135 -2.61 0.34 14.09
C PHE A 135 -2.18 -0.95 13.40
N GLU A 136 -2.60 -1.15 12.15
CA GLU A 136 -2.28 -2.37 11.40
C GLU A 136 -0.82 -2.42 10.95
N GLY A 137 -0.20 -1.26 10.72
CA GLY A 137 1.18 -1.10 10.25
C GLY A 137 2.27 -1.44 11.27
N THR A 138 2.03 -2.38 12.19
CA THR A 138 3.02 -2.83 13.18
C THR A 138 3.93 -3.94 12.68
N THR A 139 3.54 -4.64 11.62
CA THR A 139 4.29 -5.74 10.98
C THR A 139 4.35 -5.54 9.47
N GLU A 140 5.19 -6.30 8.77
CA GLU A 140 5.25 -6.30 7.30
C GLU A 140 3.88 -6.63 6.68
N ASP A 141 3.29 -7.78 7.02
CA ASP A 141 2.00 -8.20 6.48
C ASP A 141 0.87 -7.22 6.82
N GLY A 142 0.86 -6.70 8.05
CA GLY A 142 -0.13 -5.72 8.50
C GLY A 142 -0.01 -4.39 7.76
N LEU A 143 1.23 -3.93 7.52
CA LEU A 143 1.48 -2.72 6.74
C LEU A 143 1.15 -2.92 5.25
N ILE A 144 1.46 -4.08 4.66
CA ILE A 144 1.07 -4.39 3.28
C ILE A 144 -0.44 -4.44 3.15
N SER A 145 -1.14 -5.08 4.09
CA SER A 145 -2.61 -5.10 4.14
C SER A 145 -3.18 -3.68 4.25
N LEU A 146 -2.62 -2.87 5.15
CA LEU A 146 -2.98 -1.46 5.31
C LEU A 146 -2.72 -0.66 4.04
N MET A 147 -1.56 -0.76 3.41
CA MET A 147 -1.27 -0.05 2.16
C MET A 147 -2.18 -0.51 1.00
N THR A 148 -2.52 -1.80 0.96
CA THR A 148 -3.38 -2.38 -0.07
C THR A 148 -4.83 -1.94 0.10
N SER A 149 -5.34 -1.91 1.34
CA SER A 149 -6.66 -1.34 1.66
C SER A 149 -6.73 0.16 1.35
N GLN A 150 -5.57 0.81 1.23
CA GLN A 150 -5.43 2.22 0.86
C GLN A 150 -5.11 2.43 -0.65
N GLY A 151 -5.07 1.41 -1.52
CA GLY A 151 -4.62 1.50 -2.92
C GLY A 151 -5.37 2.49 -3.83
N LYS A 152 -6.61 2.84 -3.47
CA LYS A 152 -7.41 3.93 -4.03
C LYS A 152 -6.81 5.33 -3.80
N TRP A 153 -6.07 5.53 -2.70
CA TRP A 153 -5.72 6.84 -2.16
C TRP A 153 -4.57 7.53 -2.91
N SER A 154 -3.70 6.79 -3.59
CA SER A 154 -2.60 7.36 -4.39
C SER A 154 -3.10 8.06 -5.66
N TRP A 155 -4.02 7.42 -6.36
CA TRP A 155 -4.67 7.97 -7.53
C TRP A 155 -5.70 9.02 -7.16
N GLN A 156 -6.38 8.87 -6.00
CA GLN A 156 -7.34 9.86 -5.53
C GLN A 156 -6.67 11.17 -5.11
N ALA A 157 -5.49 11.13 -4.49
CA ALA A 157 -4.74 12.32 -4.13
C ALA A 157 -4.27 13.15 -5.34
N VAL A 158 -4.07 12.50 -6.50
CA VAL A 158 -3.66 13.13 -7.76
C VAL A 158 -4.83 13.28 -8.74
N CYS A 159 -6.01 12.76 -8.41
CA CYS A 159 -7.20 12.89 -9.23
C CYS A 159 -7.72 14.32 -9.19
N ASN A 160 -7.68 14.97 -10.35
CA ASN A 160 -8.28 16.26 -10.58
C ASN A 160 -9.13 16.20 -11.87
N PRO A 161 -10.48 16.20 -11.77
CA PRO A 161 -11.35 16.11 -12.94
C PRO A 161 -11.29 17.35 -13.85
N SER A 162 -10.68 18.44 -13.38
CA SER A 162 -10.39 19.65 -14.17
C SER A 162 -8.89 19.80 -14.47
N GLY A 163 -8.10 18.76 -14.19
CA GLY A 163 -6.66 18.74 -14.30
C GLY A 163 -6.13 18.39 -15.68
N LYS A 164 -4.81 18.20 -15.76
CA LYS A 164 -4.10 17.75 -16.96
C LYS A 164 -4.18 16.23 -17.11
N GLN A 165 -3.73 15.71 -18.26
CA GLN A 165 -3.86 14.29 -18.62
C GLN A 165 -3.41 13.31 -17.53
N LEU A 166 -2.33 13.59 -16.80
CA LEU A 166 -1.87 12.74 -15.70
C LEU A 166 -2.90 12.65 -14.56
N GLU A 167 -3.50 13.77 -14.19
CA GLU A 167 -4.51 13.85 -13.13
C GLU A 167 -5.85 13.25 -13.58
N LEU A 168 -6.19 13.38 -14.86
CA LEU A 168 -7.36 12.72 -15.47
C LEU A 168 -7.17 11.20 -15.53
N ASN A 169 -5.97 10.73 -15.88
CA ASN A 169 -5.63 9.30 -15.83
C ASN A 169 -5.77 8.77 -14.39
N ALA A 170 -5.32 9.54 -13.40
CA ALA A 170 -5.47 9.19 -12.00
C ALA A 170 -6.95 9.03 -11.61
N CYS A 171 -7.83 9.96 -12.02
CA CYS A 171 -9.27 9.81 -11.80
C CYS A 171 -9.87 8.56 -12.48
N ALA A 172 -9.38 8.18 -13.65
CA ALA A 172 -9.85 6.97 -14.34
C ALA A 172 -9.48 5.69 -13.59
N TYR A 173 -8.27 5.63 -13.03
CA TYR A 173 -7.84 4.51 -12.19
C TYR A 173 -8.62 4.44 -10.87
N VAL A 174 -8.90 5.58 -10.23
CA VAL A 174 -9.79 5.63 -9.04
C VAL A 174 -11.16 5.04 -9.39
N ALA A 175 -11.78 5.50 -10.49
CA ALA A 175 -13.11 5.03 -10.89
C ALA A 175 -13.14 3.52 -11.18
N GLN A 176 -12.06 2.97 -11.74
CA GLN A 176 -11.91 1.54 -12.01
C GLN A 176 -11.80 0.72 -10.71
N ILE A 177 -11.01 1.18 -9.74
CA ILE A 177 -10.87 0.55 -8.41
C ILE A 177 -12.21 0.56 -7.69
N GLU A 178 -12.87 1.72 -7.61
CA GLU A 178 -14.19 1.86 -6.98
C GLU A 178 -15.23 0.92 -7.59
N ALA A 179 -15.23 0.77 -8.92
CA ALA A 179 -16.15 -0.14 -9.57
C ALA A 179 -15.92 -1.61 -9.14
N PHE A 180 -14.67 -2.04 -8.98
CA PHE A 180 -14.37 -3.39 -8.48
C PHE A 180 -14.79 -3.56 -7.01
N GLU A 181 -14.62 -2.53 -6.18
CA GLU A 181 -15.11 -2.51 -4.80
C GLU A 181 -16.63 -2.72 -4.75
N GLU A 182 -17.40 -2.19 -5.71
CA GLU A 182 -18.86 -2.41 -5.80
C GLU A 182 -19.23 -3.89 -6.05
N ILE A 183 -18.43 -4.65 -6.82
CA ILE A 183 -18.64 -6.11 -6.97
C ILE A 183 -18.34 -6.83 -5.66
N GLN A 184 -17.28 -6.44 -4.95
CA GLN A 184 -16.93 -7.06 -3.66
C GLN A 184 -17.96 -6.75 -2.59
N ALA A 185 -18.53 -5.54 -2.59
CA ALA A 185 -19.65 -5.19 -1.73
C ALA A 185 -20.87 -6.08 -2.02
N ALA A 186 -21.14 -6.41 -3.29
CA ALA A 186 -22.21 -7.35 -3.63
C ALA A 186 -21.93 -8.78 -3.11
N ARG A 187 -20.68 -9.24 -3.18
CA ARG A 187 -20.25 -10.52 -2.59
C ARG A 187 -20.42 -10.53 -1.07
N GLN A 188 -20.01 -9.45 -0.40
CA GLN A 188 -20.16 -9.29 1.04
C GLN A 188 -21.64 -9.26 1.45
N GLY A 189 -22.50 -8.61 0.66
CA GLY A 189 -23.95 -8.66 0.88
C GLY A 189 -24.53 -10.08 0.84
N LEU A 190 -23.96 -11.00 0.05
CA LEU A 190 -24.39 -12.41 0.06
C LEU A 190 -23.96 -13.13 1.34
N ILE A 191 -22.77 -12.83 1.87
CA ILE A 191 -22.31 -13.35 3.16
C ILE A 191 -23.29 -12.95 4.27
N GLU A 192 -23.65 -11.66 4.30
CA GLU A 192 -24.57 -11.11 5.29
C GLU A 192 -25.98 -11.70 5.16
N LEU A 193 -26.47 -11.84 3.93
CA LEU A 193 -27.81 -12.36 3.65
C LEU A 193 -28.00 -13.82 4.06
N TYR A 194 -26.95 -14.64 4.02
CA TYR A 194 -26.98 -16.06 4.32
C TYR A 194 -26.16 -16.43 5.56
N ALA A 195 -25.88 -15.47 6.45
CA ALA A 195 -25.05 -15.68 7.62
C ALA A 195 -25.55 -16.81 8.54
N ASP A 196 -26.87 -17.00 8.61
CA ASP A 196 -27.52 -18.03 9.44
C ASP A 196 -27.58 -19.42 8.78
N ASP A 197 -27.24 -19.53 7.49
CA ASP A 197 -27.32 -20.78 6.70
C ASP A 197 -25.97 -21.07 5.98
N PRO A 198 -24.94 -21.58 6.68
CA PRO A 198 -23.58 -21.70 6.14
C PRO A 198 -23.45 -22.56 4.87
N ASP A 199 -24.25 -23.62 4.76
CA ASP A 199 -24.26 -24.49 3.58
C ASP A 199 -24.84 -23.77 2.35
N ILE A 200 -25.89 -22.96 2.56
CA ILE A 200 -26.49 -22.14 1.49
C ILE A 200 -25.53 -21.01 1.12
N MET A 201 -24.92 -20.34 2.11
CA MET A 201 -23.92 -19.30 1.89
C MET A 201 -22.77 -19.82 1.02
N THR A 202 -22.24 -21.01 1.34
CA THR A 202 -21.14 -21.62 0.59
C THR A 202 -21.54 -21.89 -0.86
N ASP A 203 -22.68 -22.55 -1.13
CA ASP A 203 -23.16 -22.78 -2.50
C ASP A 203 -23.40 -21.46 -3.28
N LYS A 204 -23.93 -20.43 -2.60
CA LYS A 204 -24.18 -19.12 -3.23
C LYS A 204 -22.89 -18.39 -3.58
N LEU A 205 -21.89 -18.40 -2.68
CA LEU A 205 -20.60 -17.78 -2.92
C LEU A 205 -19.82 -18.52 -4.02
N ASP A 206 -19.83 -19.85 -4.03
CA ASP A 206 -19.18 -20.63 -5.09
C ASP A 206 -19.77 -20.29 -6.46
N ARG A 207 -21.09 -20.20 -6.56
CA ARG A 207 -21.75 -19.77 -7.81
C ARG A 207 -21.42 -18.33 -8.18
N PHE A 208 -21.37 -17.43 -7.20
CA PHE A 208 -21.01 -16.03 -7.40
C PHE A 208 -19.60 -15.91 -7.97
N ASP A 209 -18.63 -16.53 -7.32
CA ASP A 209 -17.21 -16.46 -7.65
C ASP A 209 -16.95 -17.08 -9.02
N ASN A 210 -17.53 -18.24 -9.32
CA ASN A 210 -17.45 -18.87 -10.64
C ASN A 210 -18.06 -17.98 -11.75
N ALA A 211 -19.22 -17.35 -11.48
CA ALA A 211 -19.85 -16.45 -12.44
C ALA A 211 -19.02 -15.17 -12.68
N GLN A 212 -18.39 -14.61 -11.63
CA GLN A 212 -17.51 -13.45 -11.79
C GLN A 212 -16.24 -13.80 -12.54
N GLN A 213 -15.65 -14.97 -12.30
CA GLN A 213 -14.45 -15.41 -13.01
C GLN A 213 -14.67 -15.48 -14.52
N VAL A 214 -15.78 -16.10 -14.97
CA VAL A 214 -16.10 -16.19 -16.39
C VAL A 214 -16.46 -14.80 -16.96
N TRP A 215 -17.19 -13.99 -16.20
CA TRP A 215 -17.54 -12.63 -16.63
C TRP A 215 -16.32 -11.72 -16.80
N GLN A 216 -15.28 -11.86 -15.97
CA GLN A 216 -14.03 -11.10 -16.12
C GLN A 216 -13.31 -11.41 -17.44
N VAL A 217 -13.38 -12.67 -17.91
CA VAL A 217 -12.86 -13.04 -19.23
C VAL A 217 -13.66 -12.38 -20.35
N GLN A 218 -15.00 -12.37 -20.24
CA GLN A 218 -15.86 -11.66 -21.19
C GLN A 218 -15.55 -10.16 -21.21
N LEU A 219 -15.42 -9.53 -20.04
CA LEU A 219 -15.06 -8.12 -19.90
C LEU A 219 -13.76 -7.81 -20.64
N GLN A 220 -12.74 -8.67 -20.53
CA GLN A 220 -11.49 -8.49 -21.25
C GLN A 220 -11.69 -8.57 -22.77
N HIS A 221 -12.46 -9.55 -23.26
CA HIS A 221 -12.75 -9.66 -24.69
C HIS A 221 -13.56 -8.48 -25.24
N ASP A 222 -14.47 -7.92 -24.44
CA ASP A 222 -15.21 -6.71 -24.81
C ASP A 222 -14.26 -5.51 -24.89
N LEU A 223 -13.33 -5.36 -23.94
CA LEU A 223 -12.31 -4.31 -23.97
C LEU A 223 -11.35 -4.48 -25.15
N ASP A 224 -10.89 -5.69 -25.45
CA ASP A 224 -10.05 -5.98 -26.61
C ASP A 224 -10.76 -5.65 -27.93
N SER A 225 -12.08 -5.84 -27.98
CA SER A 225 -12.90 -5.52 -29.15
C SER A 225 -13.13 -4.01 -29.31
N LEU A 226 -13.24 -3.28 -28.20
CA LEU A 226 -13.39 -1.82 -28.18
C LEU A 226 -12.06 -1.09 -28.45
N PHE A 227 -10.94 -1.71 -28.08
CA PHE A 227 -9.59 -1.18 -28.25
C PHE A 227 -8.68 -2.18 -29.02
N PRO A 228 -9.00 -2.51 -30.28
CA PRO A 228 -8.28 -3.53 -31.05
C PRO A 228 -6.81 -3.18 -31.31
N LEU A 229 -5.91 -4.08 -30.90
CA LEU A 229 -4.47 -4.01 -31.19
C LEU A 229 -4.04 -5.19 -32.06
N LEU A 230 -3.16 -4.94 -33.03
CA LEU A 230 -2.45 -6.02 -33.72
C LEU A 230 -1.40 -6.64 -32.79
N PRO A 231 -1.01 -7.91 -33.02
CA PRO A 231 0.02 -8.57 -32.24
C PRO A 231 1.33 -7.75 -32.21
N GLY A 232 1.75 -7.35 -31.00
CA GLY A 232 2.98 -6.59 -30.78
C GLY A 232 2.84 -5.07 -30.88
N GLU A 233 1.63 -4.53 -31.15
CA GLU A 233 1.41 -3.08 -31.13
C GLU A 233 1.42 -2.50 -29.71
N ASN A 234 1.97 -1.30 -29.59
CA ASN A 234 1.90 -0.53 -28.36
C ASN A 234 0.63 0.35 -28.39
N PRO A 235 -0.30 0.19 -27.44
CA PRO A 235 -1.54 0.96 -27.42
C PRO A 235 -1.34 2.47 -27.34
N SER A 236 -0.27 2.93 -26.70
CA SER A 236 0.05 4.37 -26.62
C SER A 236 0.44 4.96 -27.99
N PHE A 237 0.93 4.14 -28.94
CA PHE A 237 1.21 4.59 -30.31
C PHE A 237 -0.04 4.56 -31.20
N VAL A 238 -0.94 3.61 -30.98
CA VAL A 238 -2.18 3.46 -31.75
C VAL A 238 -3.24 4.47 -31.33
N TYR A 239 -3.42 4.65 -30.01
CA TYR A 239 -4.50 5.44 -29.42
C TYR A 239 -4.04 6.72 -28.73
N GLY A 240 -2.73 6.96 -28.65
CA GLY A 240 -2.15 8.15 -28.02
C GLY A 240 -2.24 8.14 -26.49
N SER A 241 -1.89 9.27 -25.89
CA SER A 241 -1.75 9.42 -24.42
C SER A 241 -3.06 9.35 -23.63
N SER A 242 -4.21 9.40 -24.30
CA SER A 242 -5.53 9.27 -23.66
C SER A 242 -6.01 7.82 -23.53
N TYR A 243 -5.31 6.87 -24.14
CA TYR A 243 -5.68 5.46 -24.16
C TYR A 243 -5.96 4.90 -22.77
N SER A 244 -5.02 5.07 -21.84
CA SER A 244 -5.10 4.51 -20.49
C SER A 244 -6.33 5.00 -19.74
N MET A 245 -6.64 6.30 -19.86
CA MET A 245 -7.85 6.90 -19.28
C MET A 245 -9.13 6.33 -19.89
N GLN A 246 -9.20 6.26 -21.22
CA GLN A 246 -10.38 5.74 -21.91
C GLN A 246 -10.63 4.26 -21.60
N TYR A 247 -9.57 3.46 -21.59
CA TYR A 247 -9.62 2.05 -21.20
C TYR A 247 -10.14 1.90 -19.77
N ALA A 248 -9.52 2.61 -18.80
CA ALA A 248 -9.89 2.52 -17.39
C ALA A 248 -11.34 2.97 -17.13
N TYR A 249 -11.79 4.07 -17.74
CA TYR A 249 -13.19 4.51 -17.60
C TYR A 249 -14.18 3.56 -18.27
N THR A 250 -13.85 3.01 -19.44
CA THR A 250 -14.70 2.03 -20.13
C THR A 250 -14.84 0.77 -19.29
N GLN A 251 -13.73 0.27 -18.74
CA GLN A 251 -13.74 -0.86 -17.85
C GLN A 251 -14.55 -0.57 -16.57
N ALA A 252 -14.34 0.58 -15.93
CA ALA A 252 -15.11 1.01 -14.77
C ALA A 252 -16.62 1.03 -15.05
N PHE A 253 -17.03 1.56 -16.19
CA PHE A 253 -18.43 1.60 -16.62
C PHE A 253 -19.04 0.20 -16.73
N LEU A 254 -18.35 -0.73 -17.39
CA LEU A 254 -18.82 -2.12 -17.56
C LEU A 254 -18.88 -2.85 -16.21
N ILE A 255 -17.91 -2.62 -15.32
CA ILE A 255 -17.91 -3.18 -13.98
C ILE A 255 -19.10 -2.65 -13.16
N ARG A 256 -19.41 -1.35 -13.22
CA ARG A 256 -20.58 -0.78 -12.53
C ARG A 256 -21.90 -1.35 -13.03
N GLN A 257 -22.03 -1.60 -14.33
CA GLN A 257 -23.21 -2.28 -14.86
C GLN A 257 -23.34 -3.70 -14.28
N ARG A 258 -22.23 -4.41 -14.14
CA ARG A 258 -22.22 -5.73 -13.51
C ARG A 258 -22.57 -5.66 -12.03
N ALA A 259 -21.98 -4.72 -11.28
CA ALA A 259 -22.29 -4.51 -9.88
C ALA A 259 -23.79 -4.22 -9.68
N GLU A 260 -24.38 -3.40 -10.55
CA GLU A 260 -25.82 -3.13 -10.53
C GLU A 260 -26.64 -4.40 -10.76
N PHE A 261 -26.30 -5.17 -11.79
CA PHE A 261 -26.95 -6.44 -12.07
C PHE A 261 -26.90 -7.39 -10.86
N LEU A 262 -25.75 -7.50 -10.19
CA LEU A 262 -25.58 -8.35 -9.01
C LEU A 262 -26.44 -7.85 -7.85
N ARG A 263 -26.43 -6.55 -7.59
CA ARG A 263 -27.28 -5.93 -6.56
C ARG A 263 -28.77 -6.18 -6.81
N THR A 264 -29.23 -5.97 -8.04
CA THR A 264 -30.65 -6.15 -8.39
C THR A 264 -31.08 -7.62 -8.38
N HIS A 265 -30.27 -8.53 -8.93
CA HIS A 265 -30.71 -9.89 -9.22
C HIS A 265 -30.17 -10.97 -8.28
N TRP A 266 -29.12 -10.67 -7.51
CA TRP A 266 -28.55 -11.63 -6.56
C TRP A 266 -28.87 -11.27 -5.12
N LEU A 267 -28.88 -9.97 -4.78
CA LEU A 267 -29.23 -9.51 -3.43
C LEU A 267 -30.73 -9.23 -3.27
N ASN A 268 -31.35 -8.54 -4.24
CA ASN A 268 -32.74 -8.09 -4.12
C ASN A 268 -33.78 -9.06 -4.71
N ALA A 269 -33.38 -10.21 -5.26
CA ALA A 269 -34.30 -11.16 -5.90
C ALA A 269 -35.03 -12.09 -4.92
N GLN A 270 -35.17 -11.68 -3.65
CA GLN A 270 -35.94 -12.40 -2.63
C GLN A 270 -37.41 -11.97 -2.63
#